data_AF-A0A662MV93-F1
#
_entry.id   AF-A0A662MV93-F1
#
_cell.length_a   1.000
_cell.length_b   1.000
_cell.length_c   1.000
_cell.angle_alpha   90.00
_cell.angle_beta   90.00
_cell.angle_gamma   90.00
#
_symmetry.space_group_name_H-M   'P 1'
#
loop_
_entity.id
_entity.type
_entity.pdbx_description
1 polymer ?
#
loop_
_entity_poly.entity_id
_entity_poly.type
_entity_poly.pdbx_seq_one_letter_code
_entity_poly.pdbx_strand_id
1 'polypeptide(L)' 'MGSFGRIDAGFHGTLTLALANMSPKEQAVTIGDRIVQVVFETLSTLPEKVYAERSGNYQGQLGITREPIKKK' A
#
# COMPACT_ATOMS: atom_id res chain seq x y z
N MET A 1 12.94 -6.20 -7.30
CA MET A 1 11.59 -5.93 -7.85
C MET A 1 10.63 -5.84 -6.68
N GLY A 2 9.99 -4.70 -6.44
CA GLY A 2 8.97 -4.58 -5.41
C GLY A 2 7.71 -5.32 -5.84
N SER A 3 7.21 -6.22 -5.01
CA SER A 3 5.91 -6.85 -5.24
C SER A 3 4.82 -5.79 -5.04
N PHE A 4 4.01 -5.57 -6.07
CA PHE A 4 2.76 -4.82 -5.93
C PHE A 4 1.86 -5.58 -4.96
N GLY A 5 1.56 -4.98 -3.80
CA GLY A 5 0.66 -5.55 -2.79
C GLY A 5 1.31 -5.93 -1.45
N ARG A 6 2.63 -5.80 -1.28
CA ARG A 6 3.24 -5.98 0.06
C ARG A 6 3.12 -4.70 0.89
N ILE A 7 2.67 -4.85 2.13
CA ILE A 7 2.66 -3.81 3.15
C ILE A 7 3.81 -4.11 4.12
N ASP A 8 4.77 -3.20 4.23
CA ASP A 8 5.94 -3.38 5.08
C ASP A 8 5.60 -3.15 6.57
N ALA A 9 6.30 -3.87 7.44
CA ALA A 9 6.17 -3.69 8.89
C ALA A 9 6.44 -2.23 9.29
N GLY A 10 5.55 -1.68 10.12
CA GLY A 10 5.58 -0.28 10.56
C GLY A 10 5.07 0.75 9.53
N PHE A 11 4.52 0.32 8.39
CA PHE A 11 3.73 1.20 7.53
C PHE A 11 2.44 1.64 8.24
N HIS A 12 2.08 2.91 8.08
CA HIS A 12 0.82 3.48 8.54
C HIS A 12 0.32 4.49 7.50
N GLY A 13 -0.92 4.32 7.02
CA GLY A 13 -1.56 5.22 6.06
C GLY A 13 -2.65 4.54 5.23
N THR A 14 -3.34 5.32 4.40
CA THR A 14 -4.27 4.82 3.36
C THR A 14 -3.49 4.02 2.33
N LEU A 15 -3.99 2.87 1.86
CA LEU A 15 -3.30 2.07 0.83
C LEU A 15 -3.62 2.61 -0.58
N THR A 16 -2.58 2.80 -1.40
CA THR A 16 -2.74 3.07 -2.84
C THR A 16 -2.86 1.74 -3.58
N LEU A 17 -3.96 1.53 -4.29
CA LEU A 17 -4.22 0.32 -5.07
C LEU A 17 -4.19 0.64 -6.56
N ALA A 18 -3.40 -0.11 -7.33
CA ALA A 18 -3.48 -0.11 -8.78
C ALA A 18 -4.46 -1.19 -9.22
N LEU A 19 -5.57 -0.77 -9.85
CA LEU A 19 -6.61 -1.67 -10.32
C LEU A 19 -6.67 -1.59 -11.85
N ALA A 20 -6.87 -2.74 -12.48
CA ALA A 20 -7.04 -2.84 -13.93
C ALA A 20 -8.32 -3.63 -14.23
N ASN A 21 -9.17 -3.07 -15.08
CA ASN A 21 -10.34 -3.78 -15.58
C ASN A 21 -9.90 -4.71 -16.73
N MET A 22 -9.97 -6.01 -16.52
CA MET A 22 -9.65 -7.03 -17.53
C MET A 22 -10.89 -7.55 -18.28
N SER A 23 -12.07 -7.00 -17.99
CA SER A 23 -13.30 -7.29 -18.70
C SER A 23 -13.37 -6.49 -20.01
N PRO A 24 -14.01 -7.00 -21.07
CA PRO A 24 -14.35 -6.21 -22.26
C PRO A 24 -15.48 -5.19 -22.01
N LYS A 25 -16.06 -5.17 -20.80
CA LYS A 25 -17.15 -4.28 -20.39
C LYS A 25 -16.69 -3.36 -19.27
N GLU A 26 -17.28 -2.17 -19.20
CA GLU A 26 -17.12 -1.28 -18.05
C GLU A 26 -17.57 -1.95 -16.76
N GLN A 27 -16.86 -1.68 -15.66
CA GLN A 27 -17.21 -2.15 -14.32
C GLN A 27 -17.30 -0.96 -13.39
N ALA A 28 -18.48 -0.77 -12.80
CA ALA A 28 -18.71 0.27 -11.81
C ALA A 28 -18.10 -0.14 -10.46
N VAL A 29 -17.39 0.79 -9.83
CA VAL A 29 -16.89 0.68 -8.46
C VAL A 29 -17.33 1.94 -7.72
N THR A 30 -17.94 1.76 -6.57
CA THR A 30 -18.49 2.84 -5.74
C THR A 30 -17.77 2.92 -4.40
N ILE A 31 -17.87 4.08 -3.75
CA ILE A 31 -17.30 4.27 -2.41
C ILE A 31 -18.01 3.34 -1.44
N GLY A 32 -17.24 2.51 -0.73
CA GLY A 32 -17.74 1.50 0.21
C GLY A 32 -17.71 0.07 -0.33
N ASP A 33 -17.48 -0.11 -1.63
CA ASP A 33 -17.33 -1.45 -2.20
C ASP A 33 -16.09 -2.17 -1.65
N ARG A 34 -16.26 -3.45 -1.32
CA ARG A 34 -15.16 -4.32 -0.91
C ARG A 34 -14.48 -4.92 -2.14
N ILE A 35 -13.36 -4.33 -2.54
CA ILE A 35 -12.64 -4.71 -3.77
C ILE A 35 -11.30 -5.41 -3.53
N VAL A 36 -10.78 -5.39 -2.29
CA VAL A 36 -9.53 -6.07 -1.89
C VAL A 36 -9.61 -6.57 -0.44
N GLN A 37 -8.65 -7.40 -0.04
CA GLN A 37 -8.45 -7.86 1.35
C GLN A 37 -6.99 -7.71 1.77
N VAL A 38 -6.75 -7.54 3.07
CA VAL A 38 -5.41 -7.56 3.67
C VAL A 38 -5.22 -8.88 4.38
N VAL A 39 -4.08 -9.53 4.11
CA VAL A 39 -3.64 -10.74 4.81
C VAL A 39 -2.40 -10.39 5.62
N PHE A 40 -2.40 -10.76 6.90
CA PHE A 40 -1.27 -10.53 7.80
C PHE A 40 -0.42 -11.77 7.89
N GLU A 41 0.90 -11.57 7.83
CA GLU A 41 1.89 -12.62 8.02
C GLU A 41 2.79 -12.26 9.20
N THR A 42 3.07 -13.25 10.06
CA THR A 42 4.01 -13.09 11.16
C THR A 42 5.44 -13.20 10.63
N LEU A 43 6.26 -12.19 10.93
CA LEU A 43 7.69 -12.25 10.64
C LEU A 43 8.39 -13.23 11.59
N SER A 44 9.34 -14.00 11.07
CA SER A 44 10.12 -14.97 11.88
C SER A 44 11.05 -14.29 12.89
N THR A 45 11.46 -13.06 12.62
CA THR A 45 12.24 -12.21 13.51
C THR A 45 11.75 -10.77 13.46
N LEU A 46 12.13 -9.97 14.44
CA LEU A 46 11.92 -8.52 14.38
C LEU A 46 12.69 -7.93 13.19
N PRO A 47 12.10 -6.96 12.46
CA PRO A 47 12.81 -6.26 11.39
C PRO A 47 13.90 -5.36 11.99
N GLU A 48 15.08 -5.32 11.36
CA GLU A 48 16.17 -4.40 11.77
C GLU A 48 15.76 -2.92 11.66
N LYS A 49 14.96 -2.60 10.63
CA LYS A 49 14.38 -1.27 10.40
C LYS A 49 12.95 -1.40 9.90
N VAL A 50 12.03 -0.64 10.48
CA VAL A 50 10.64 -0.56 9.99
C VAL A 50 10.53 0.36 8.78
N TYR A 51 9.37 0.34 8.10
CA TYR A 51 9.15 1.12 6.88
C TYR A 51 9.54 2.60 7.00
N ALA A 52 9.14 3.25 8.10
CA ALA A 52 9.42 4.66 8.37
C ALA A 52 10.91 4.99 8.46
N GLU A 53 11.69 4.07 9.02
CA GLU A 53 13.14 4.19 9.26
C GLU A 53 13.97 3.87 8.02
N ARG A 54 13.44 3.06 7.09
CA ARG A 54 14.08 2.77 5.79
C ARG A 54 13.87 3.93 4.83
N SER A 55 12.78 3.88 4.07
CA SER A 55 12.44 4.93 3.10
C SER A 55 11.43 5.90 3.70
N GLY A 56 10.35 5.38 4.30
CA GLY A 56 9.23 6.17 4.83
C GLY A 56 8.55 7.04 3.76
N ASN A 57 8.78 6.76 2.48
CA ASN A 57 8.40 7.62 1.36
C ASN A 57 6.89 7.94 1.33
N TYR A 58 6.08 6.98 1.75
CA TYR A 58 4.62 7.04 1.74
C TYR A 58 4.01 6.95 3.14
N GLN A 59 4.82 7.15 4.19
CA GLN A 59 4.36 7.03 5.57
C GLN A 59 3.38 8.16 5.90
N GLY A 60 2.26 7.81 6.54
CA GLY A 60 1.24 8.75 6.98
C GLY A 60 0.33 9.28 5.86
N GLN A 61 0.36 8.67 4.67
CA GLN A 61 -0.50 9.14 3.57
C GLN A 61 -1.99 8.97 3.90
N LEU A 62 -2.81 9.96 3.52
CA LEU A 62 -4.26 9.96 3.77
C LEU A 62 -5.08 9.67 2.49
N GLY A 63 -4.42 9.51 1.35
CA GLY A 63 -5.06 9.25 0.06
C GLY A 63 -4.03 8.84 -0.99
N ILE A 64 -4.35 9.06 -2.27
CA ILE A 64 -3.47 8.71 -3.39
C ILE A 64 -2.28 9.70 -3.43
N THR A 65 -1.12 9.24 -2.97
CA THR A 65 0.15 9.96 -3.09
C THR A 65 0.82 9.63 -4.42
N ARG A 66 1.07 10.65 -5.26
CA ARG A 66 1.70 10.48 -6.59
C ARG A 66 3.22 10.52 -6.55
N GLU A 67 3.79 11.26 -5.60
CA GLU A 67 5.23 11.48 -5.47
C GLU A 67 5.67 11.16 -4.04
N PRO A 68 6.83 10.50 -3.84
CA PRO A 68 7.32 10.19 -2.50
C PRO A 68 7.66 11.47 -1.72
N ILE A 69 7.48 11.42 -0.40
CA ILE A 69 7.89 12.51 0.49
C ILE A 69 9.40 12.73 0.33
N LYS A 70 9.79 13.94 -0.09
CA LYS A 70 11.21 14.34 -0.13
C LYS A 70 11.71 14.54 1.30
N LYS A 71 12.53 13.62 1.80
CA LYS A 71 13.29 13.84 3.03
C LYS A 71 14.35 14.90 2.74
N LYS A 72 14.38 15.96 3.55
CA LYS A 72 15.44 16.99 3.54
C LYS A 72 16.75 16.40 4.05
#